data_AF-A0A947F7T0-F1
#
_entry.id   AF-A0A947F7T0-F1
#
_cell.length_a   1.000
_cell.length_b   1.000
_cell.length_c   1.000
_cell.angle_alpha   90.00
_cell.angle_beta   90.00
_cell.angle_gamma   90.00
#
_symmetry.space_group_name_H-M   'P 1'
#
loop_
_entity.id
_entity.type
_entity.pdbx_description
1 polymer ?
#
loop_
_entity_poly.entity_id
_entity_poly.type
_entity_poly.pdbx_seq_one_letter_code
_entity_poly.pdbx_strand_id
1 'polypeptide(L)'
;MKTRRNDPCFCGSGKKYKKCCMIRAEGDPLQGVKNDVHDLLDGRSFDSMEELQALIDRHSQQKNSASMEEFHGLSPDQMHRFLYMPFESPELVIFQRVLQSKPQSKAAFLISMLVEEVGEAGIRLTAKSYLGQKFCQKASKTYFDLYPESVMSGLSVRTETNFEPLHTIHLTAQLAGLVRKYKGRLLLTKRCVKSMERNGTLELYPLLMHAYIHKFNWGYRDGYGEVTFIQQSFLFTLYLLDKYGKNWRPATFYSDNFLRAFPMILREFESKFYEPPEDTLRKVYILRVLQRFAGFFGLADIEQVSKDPINPEYRVRATSLLTEVVEWNL
;
A
#
# COMPACT_ATOMS: atom_id res chain seq x y z
N MET A 1 1.36 -0.28 -29.19
CA MET A 1 1.11 -1.24 -30.30
C MET A 1 0.21 -2.34 -29.75
N LYS A 2 -1.02 -2.55 -30.26
CA LYS A 2 -1.94 -3.56 -29.70
C LYS A 2 -1.53 -4.96 -30.14
N THR A 3 -1.15 -5.83 -29.21
CA THR A 3 -0.87 -7.26 -29.48
C THR A 3 -2.16 -7.94 -29.95
N ARG A 4 -2.16 -8.46 -31.18
CA ARG A 4 -3.31 -9.17 -31.75
C ARG A 4 -3.36 -10.58 -31.18
N ARG A 5 -4.55 -11.18 -31.13
CA ARG A 5 -4.81 -12.52 -30.55
C ARG A 5 -3.84 -13.61 -31.04
N ASN A 6 -3.38 -13.53 -32.29
CA ASN A 6 -2.50 -14.53 -32.88
C ASN A 6 -1.00 -14.20 -32.80
N ASP A 7 -0.63 -13.04 -32.27
CA ASP A 7 0.77 -12.62 -32.16
C ASP A 7 1.50 -13.47 -31.10
N PRO A 8 2.83 -13.62 -31.18
CA PRO A 8 3.63 -14.21 -30.11
C PRO A 8 3.37 -13.52 -28.77
N CYS A 9 3.21 -14.31 -27.72
CA CYS A 9 2.91 -13.81 -26.38
C CYS A 9 4.14 -13.09 -25.80
N PHE A 10 3.94 -11.89 -25.27
CA PHE A 10 5.02 -11.04 -24.75
C PHE A 10 5.67 -11.56 -23.47
N CYS A 11 5.10 -12.57 -22.82
CA CYS A 11 5.70 -13.22 -21.64
C CYS A 11 6.86 -14.17 -21.97
N GLY A 12 7.30 -14.24 -23.22
CA GLY A 12 8.42 -15.10 -23.63
C GLY A 12 8.11 -16.59 -23.72
N SER A 13 6.83 -16.99 -23.58
CA SER A 13 6.43 -18.41 -23.57
C SER A 13 6.49 -19.12 -24.93
N GLY A 14 6.78 -18.40 -26.03
CA GLY A 14 6.74 -18.92 -27.40
C GLY A 14 5.32 -19.27 -27.93
N LYS A 15 4.27 -19.13 -27.11
CA LYS A 15 2.88 -19.40 -27.49
C LYS A 15 2.21 -18.17 -28.12
N LYS A 16 1.11 -18.37 -28.86
CA LYS A 16 0.24 -17.27 -29.32
C LYS A 16 -0.41 -16.58 -28.12
N TYR A 17 -0.57 -15.25 -28.16
CA TYR A 17 -1.16 -14.45 -27.08
C TYR A 17 -2.51 -15.00 -26.61
N LYS A 18 -3.40 -15.37 -27.55
CA LYS A 18 -4.71 -16.00 -27.27
C LYS A 18 -4.65 -17.38 -26.63
N LYS A 19 -3.50 -18.04 -26.63
CA LYS A 19 -3.27 -19.38 -26.04
C LYS A 19 -2.38 -19.30 -24.79
N CYS A 20 -2.14 -18.10 -24.26
CA CYS A 20 -1.25 -17.88 -23.14
C CYS A 20 -1.83 -16.81 -22.21
N CYS A 21 -1.26 -15.61 -22.14
CA CYS A 21 -1.67 -14.57 -21.20
C CYS A 21 -3.14 -14.15 -21.34
N MET A 22 -3.74 -14.24 -22.53
CA MET A 22 -5.18 -14.01 -22.71
C MET A 22 -6.05 -15.06 -21.99
N ILE A 23 -5.70 -16.35 -22.10
CA ILE A 23 -6.43 -17.42 -21.37
C ILE A 23 -6.18 -17.32 -19.87
N ARG A 24 -4.97 -16.92 -19.43
CA ARG A 24 -4.72 -16.68 -17.99
C ARG A 24 -5.55 -15.51 -17.45
N ALA A 25 -5.84 -14.51 -18.27
CA ALA A 25 -6.69 -13.38 -17.89
C ALA A 25 -8.20 -13.72 -17.95
N GLU A 26 -8.62 -14.60 -18.88
CA GLU A 26 -10.02 -14.99 -19.10
C GLU A 26 -10.44 -16.29 -18.38
N GLY A 27 -9.49 -17.10 -17.91
CA GLY A 27 -9.72 -18.44 -17.38
C GLY A 27 -10.35 -18.46 -15.99
N ASP A 28 -11.18 -19.47 -15.74
CA ASP A 28 -11.60 -19.86 -14.40
C ASP A 28 -10.39 -20.44 -13.65
N PRO A 29 -9.95 -19.84 -12.52
CA PRO A 29 -8.88 -20.37 -11.70
C PRO A 29 -9.10 -21.85 -11.31
N LEU A 30 -10.36 -22.27 -11.16
CA LEU A 30 -10.73 -23.65 -10.84
C LEU A 30 -10.39 -24.63 -11.98
N GLN A 31 -10.34 -24.16 -13.24
CA GLN A 31 -10.00 -25.03 -14.36
C GLN A 31 -8.52 -25.43 -14.35
N GLY A 32 -7.63 -24.53 -13.91
CA GLY A 32 -6.22 -24.85 -13.72
C GLY A 32 -6.02 -25.88 -12.63
N VAL A 33 -6.68 -25.69 -11.48
CA VAL A 33 -6.66 -26.64 -10.35
C VAL A 33 -7.22 -28.00 -10.76
N LYS A 34 -8.32 -28.05 -11.51
CA LYS A 34 -8.92 -29.31 -12.00
C LYS A 34 -7.95 -30.07 -12.90
N ASN A 35 -7.29 -29.39 -13.83
CA ASN A 35 -6.33 -30.03 -14.72
C ASN A 35 -5.11 -30.54 -13.94
N ASP A 36 -4.59 -29.75 -12.99
CA ASP A 36 -3.46 -30.14 -12.15
C ASP A 36 -3.77 -31.39 -11.31
N VAL A 37 -4.97 -31.46 -10.71
CA VAL A 37 -5.42 -32.64 -9.97
C VAL A 37 -5.61 -33.83 -10.90
N HIS A 38 -6.15 -33.61 -12.10
CA HIS A 38 -6.30 -34.68 -13.08
C HIS A 38 -4.94 -35.28 -13.47
N ASP A 39 -3.95 -34.44 -13.77
CA ASP A 39 -2.58 -34.86 -14.11
C ASP A 39 -1.88 -35.57 -12.94
N LEU A 40 -2.14 -35.15 -11.69
CA LEU A 40 -1.60 -35.79 -10.49
C LEU A 40 -2.11 -37.24 -10.34
N LEU A 41 -3.39 -37.45 -10.67
CA LEU A 41 -4.08 -38.73 -10.50
C LEU A 41 -3.96 -39.65 -11.72
N ASP A 42 -3.59 -39.12 -12.89
CA ASP A 42 -3.53 -39.89 -14.12
C ASP A 42 -2.57 -41.09 -14.02
N GLY A 43 -3.09 -42.25 -14.43
CA GLY A 43 -2.36 -43.53 -14.38
C GLY A 43 -2.04 -44.09 -12.99
N ARG A 44 -2.59 -43.51 -11.90
CA ARG A 44 -2.38 -43.99 -10.52
C ARG A 44 -3.58 -44.78 -10.00
N SER A 45 -3.29 -45.82 -9.24
CA SER A 45 -4.25 -46.58 -8.43
C SER A 45 -3.89 -46.43 -6.97
N PHE A 46 -4.89 -46.36 -6.11
CA PHE A 46 -4.73 -46.09 -4.68
C PHE A 46 -5.37 -47.21 -3.88
N ASP A 47 -4.69 -47.67 -2.83
CA ASP A 47 -5.13 -48.76 -1.98
C ASP A 47 -6.16 -48.30 -0.92
N SER A 48 -6.26 -46.99 -0.69
CA SER A 48 -7.19 -46.38 0.27
C SER A 48 -7.50 -44.91 -0.05
N MET A 49 -8.58 -44.39 0.54
CA MET A 49 -8.90 -42.96 0.45
C MET A 49 -7.89 -42.10 1.20
N GLU A 50 -7.31 -42.63 2.29
CA GLU A 50 -6.26 -41.99 3.07
C GLU A 50 -4.99 -41.77 2.23
N GLU A 51 -4.62 -42.74 1.39
CA GLU A 51 -3.48 -42.63 0.48
C GLU A 51 -3.71 -41.54 -0.58
N LEU A 52 -4.91 -41.51 -1.17
CA LEU A 52 -5.31 -40.48 -2.12
C LEU A 52 -5.26 -39.07 -1.49
N GLN A 53 -5.82 -38.92 -0.27
CA GLN A 53 -5.81 -37.66 0.45
C GLN A 53 -4.38 -37.21 0.77
N ALA A 54 -3.53 -38.12 1.26
CA ALA A 54 -2.13 -37.82 1.56
C ALA A 54 -1.34 -37.38 0.32
N LEU A 55 -1.63 -37.95 -0.86
CA LEU A 55 -1.01 -37.52 -2.11
C LEU A 55 -1.45 -36.10 -2.49
N ILE A 56 -2.76 -35.82 -2.43
CA ILE A 56 -3.32 -34.50 -2.77
C ILE A 56 -2.77 -33.44 -1.81
N ASP A 57 -2.75 -33.71 -0.51
CA ASP A 57 -2.25 -32.78 0.51
C ASP A 57 -0.78 -32.48 0.30
N ARG A 58 0.04 -33.51 0.05
CA ARG A 58 1.47 -33.34 -0.25
C ARG A 58 1.69 -32.51 -1.51
N HIS A 59 0.92 -32.78 -2.57
CA HIS A 59 1.03 -32.01 -3.81
C HIS A 59 0.64 -30.54 -3.62
N SER A 60 -0.45 -30.29 -2.91
CA SER A 60 -0.91 -28.93 -2.57
C SER A 60 0.12 -28.20 -1.72
N GLN A 61 0.65 -28.85 -0.67
CA GLN A 61 1.69 -28.28 0.18
C GLN A 61 2.95 -27.95 -0.60
N GLN A 62 3.42 -28.84 -1.47
CA GLN A 62 4.58 -28.61 -2.32
C GLN A 62 4.37 -27.37 -3.20
N LYS A 63 3.23 -27.26 -3.90
CA LYS A 63 2.92 -26.09 -4.72
C LYS A 63 2.82 -24.80 -3.90
N ASN A 64 2.16 -24.84 -2.73
CA ASN A 64 1.94 -23.66 -1.90
C ASN A 64 3.23 -23.19 -1.20
N SER A 65 4.22 -24.07 -1.03
CA SER A 65 5.55 -23.75 -0.51
C SER A 65 6.56 -23.36 -1.59
N ALA A 66 6.28 -23.67 -2.86
CA ALA A 66 7.21 -23.39 -3.94
C ALA A 66 7.27 -21.90 -4.27
N SER A 67 8.50 -21.39 -4.42
CA SER A 67 8.77 -20.01 -4.81
C SER A 67 8.21 -19.69 -6.20
N MET A 68 7.58 -18.53 -6.35
CA MET A 68 7.04 -18.04 -7.63
C MET A 68 7.75 -16.79 -8.14
N GLU A 69 8.02 -16.76 -9.44
CA GLU A 69 8.70 -15.63 -10.08
C GLU A 69 7.83 -14.37 -10.08
N GLU A 70 6.52 -14.52 -10.31
CA GLU A 70 5.55 -13.41 -10.29
C GLU A 70 5.43 -12.79 -8.90
N PHE A 71 5.66 -13.56 -7.84
CA PHE A 71 5.75 -13.08 -6.46
C PHE A 71 7.18 -12.77 -6.01
N HIS A 72 8.10 -12.66 -6.97
CA HIS A 72 9.49 -12.28 -6.73
C HIS A 72 10.18 -13.16 -5.71
N GLY A 73 9.89 -14.45 -5.69
CA GLY A 73 10.54 -15.40 -4.78
C GLY A 73 9.67 -15.86 -3.63
N LEU A 74 8.56 -15.19 -3.34
CA LEU A 74 7.60 -15.66 -2.33
C LEU A 74 6.83 -16.87 -2.86
N SER A 75 6.44 -17.75 -1.94
CA SER A 75 5.50 -18.83 -2.23
C SER A 75 4.03 -18.35 -2.17
N PRO A 76 3.07 -19.11 -2.72
CA PRO A 76 1.65 -18.82 -2.52
C PRO A 76 1.24 -18.72 -1.05
N ASP A 77 1.79 -19.57 -0.16
CA ASP A 77 1.51 -19.48 1.29
C ASP A 77 2.00 -18.15 1.87
N GLN A 78 3.25 -17.77 1.56
CA GLN A 78 3.80 -16.50 2.03
C GLN A 78 3.01 -15.29 1.49
N MET A 79 2.60 -15.33 0.23
CA MET A 79 1.75 -14.28 -0.36
C MET A 79 0.37 -14.23 0.30
N HIS A 80 -0.23 -15.37 0.60
CA HIS A 80 -1.48 -15.42 1.33
C HIS A 80 -1.34 -14.76 2.71
N ARG A 81 -0.27 -15.09 3.45
CA ARG A 81 0.03 -14.43 4.73
C ARG A 81 0.23 -12.92 4.57
N PHE A 82 0.88 -12.46 3.50
CA PHE A 82 1.04 -11.04 3.21
C PHE A 82 -0.30 -10.31 3.03
N LEU A 83 -1.26 -10.94 2.33
CA LEU A 83 -2.53 -10.32 1.98
C LEU A 83 -3.56 -10.34 3.12
N TYR A 84 -3.50 -11.34 4.00
CA TYR A 84 -4.55 -11.58 4.99
C TYR A 84 -4.08 -11.50 6.44
N MET A 85 -2.78 -11.71 6.70
CA MET A 85 -2.19 -11.74 8.05
C MET A 85 -0.89 -10.90 8.16
N PRO A 86 -0.83 -9.67 7.59
CA PRO A 86 0.43 -8.92 7.45
C PRO A 86 1.09 -8.52 8.77
N PHE A 87 0.31 -8.40 9.86
CA PHE A 87 0.83 -8.09 11.20
C PHE A 87 0.79 -9.30 12.16
N GLU A 88 0.36 -10.46 11.66
CA GLU A 88 0.16 -11.70 12.41
C GLU A 88 1.08 -12.83 11.92
N SER A 89 2.08 -12.49 11.10
CA SER A 89 3.02 -13.42 10.48
C SER A 89 4.48 -13.08 10.85
N PRO A 90 4.87 -13.12 12.14
CA PRO A 90 6.22 -12.75 12.60
C PRO A 90 7.33 -13.61 11.99
N GLU A 91 7.01 -14.82 11.55
CA GLU A 91 7.92 -15.70 10.81
C GLU A 91 8.28 -15.18 9.41
N LEU A 92 7.52 -14.22 8.87
CA LEU A 92 7.80 -13.57 7.59
C LEU A 92 8.24 -12.13 7.77
N VAL A 93 7.57 -11.40 8.66
CA VAL A 93 7.76 -9.96 8.82
C VAL A 93 7.43 -9.47 10.22
N ILE A 94 8.26 -8.56 10.73
CA ILE A 94 8.03 -7.88 12.00
C ILE A 94 7.93 -6.38 11.75
N PHE A 95 6.87 -5.75 12.28
CA PHE A 95 6.71 -4.30 12.30
C PHE A 95 7.16 -3.74 13.65
N GLN A 96 8.10 -2.80 13.62
CA GLN A 96 8.62 -2.22 14.86
C GLN A 96 7.55 -1.36 15.55
N ARG A 97 7.31 -1.65 16.83
CA ARG A 97 6.36 -0.90 17.67
C ARG A 97 6.95 0.43 18.17
N VAL A 98 8.26 0.48 18.28
CA VAL A 98 9.04 1.65 18.68
C VAL A 98 10.26 1.71 17.76
N LEU A 99 10.44 2.84 17.09
CA LEU A 99 11.59 3.07 16.21
C LEU A 99 12.87 3.34 17.01
N GLN A 100 14.02 3.11 16.40
CA GLN A 100 15.35 3.36 16.97
C GLN A 100 15.77 4.84 16.81
N SER A 101 15.21 5.52 15.82
CA SER A 101 15.55 6.86 15.38
C SER A 101 14.29 7.65 15.02
N LYS A 102 14.37 8.98 15.15
CA LYS A 102 13.20 9.84 14.90
C LYS A 102 12.81 9.77 13.42
N PRO A 103 11.58 9.35 13.08
CA PRO A 103 11.17 9.21 11.69
C PRO A 103 11.12 10.58 11.01
N GLN A 104 11.88 10.71 9.92
CA GLN A 104 11.85 11.89 9.06
C GLN A 104 10.84 11.67 7.93
N SER A 105 9.58 12.07 8.15
CA SER A 105 8.53 11.94 7.15
C SER A 105 7.45 13.00 7.27
N LYS A 106 6.70 13.21 6.18
CA LYS A 106 5.54 14.11 6.14
C LYS A 106 4.53 13.73 7.23
N ALA A 107 4.25 12.44 7.38
CA ALA A 107 3.33 11.93 8.40
C ALA A 107 3.84 12.18 9.82
N ALA A 108 5.11 11.87 10.12
CA ALA A 108 5.72 12.10 11.44
C ALA A 108 5.75 13.59 11.82
N PHE A 109 6.06 14.46 10.85
CA PHE A 109 6.04 15.90 11.03
C PHE A 109 4.64 16.41 11.39
N LEU A 110 3.63 16.06 10.59
CA LEU A 110 2.26 16.53 10.78
C LEU A 110 1.60 15.99 12.06
N ILE A 111 1.87 14.74 12.45
CA ILE A 111 1.33 14.21 13.72
C ILE A 111 1.97 14.92 14.92
N SER A 112 3.26 15.26 14.83
CA SER A 112 3.93 16.05 15.88
C SER A 112 3.28 17.42 16.02
N MET A 113 3.06 18.12 14.90
CA MET A 113 2.37 19.40 14.88
C MET A 113 0.95 19.32 15.46
N LEU A 114 0.19 18.28 15.10
CA LEU A 114 -1.17 18.07 15.60
C LEU A 114 -1.17 17.84 17.11
N VAL A 115 -0.30 16.97 17.62
CA VAL A 115 -0.23 16.65 19.05
C VAL A 115 0.20 17.87 19.87
N GLU A 116 1.19 18.62 19.39
CA GLU A 116 1.66 19.85 20.03
C GLU A 116 0.56 20.92 20.08
N GLU A 117 -0.13 21.15 18.96
CA GLU A 117 -1.21 22.15 18.90
C GLU A 117 -2.40 21.74 19.79
N VAL A 118 -2.75 20.45 19.84
CA VAL A 118 -3.84 19.97 20.70
C VAL A 118 -3.49 20.17 22.18
N GLY A 119 -2.29 19.76 22.60
CA GLY A 119 -1.81 19.90 23.97
C GLY A 119 -2.74 19.33 25.05
N GLU A 120 -2.53 19.71 26.30
CA GLU A 120 -3.36 19.26 27.44
C GLU A 120 -4.77 19.86 27.42
N ALA A 121 -4.89 21.14 27.02
CA ALA A 121 -6.16 21.87 27.02
C ALA A 121 -7.11 21.47 25.89
N GLY A 122 -6.58 20.81 24.85
CA GLY A 122 -7.28 20.55 23.61
C GLY A 122 -7.50 21.81 22.77
N ILE A 123 -7.92 21.60 21.53
CA ILE A 123 -8.27 22.67 20.59
C ILE A 123 -9.74 22.64 20.22
N ARG A 124 -10.30 23.81 19.97
CA ARG A 124 -11.69 23.94 19.50
C ARG A 124 -11.79 23.48 18.05
N LEU A 125 -12.76 22.63 17.79
CA LEU A 125 -13.15 22.25 16.43
C LEU A 125 -14.22 23.21 15.91
N THR A 126 -14.32 23.32 14.60
CA THR A 126 -15.44 23.98 13.92
C THR A 126 -16.74 23.20 14.13
N ALA A 127 -17.88 23.80 13.78
CA ALA A 127 -19.18 23.11 13.83
C ALA A 127 -19.21 21.81 13.02
N LYS A 128 -18.44 21.72 11.93
CA LYS A 128 -18.28 20.52 11.11
C LYS A 128 -17.21 19.55 11.62
N SER A 129 -16.74 19.74 12.86
CA SER A 129 -15.67 18.95 13.49
C SER A 129 -14.31 19.01 12.79
N TYR A 130 -14.04 20.07 12.03
CA TYR A 130 -12.71 20.33 11.46
C TYR A 130 -11.83 21.16 12.39
N LEU A 131 -10.52 21.07 12.18
CA LEU A 131 -9.48 21.91 12.76
C LEU A 131 -9.69 23.39 12.38
N GLY A 132 -9.28 24.28 13.28
CA GLY A 132 -9.43 25.73 13.09
C GLY A 132 -8.52 26.27 11.99
N GLN A 133 -9.03 27.24 11.23
CA GLN A 133 -8.32 27.85 10.09
C GLN A 133 -6.91 28.35 10.45
N LYS A 134 -6.74 29.01 11.60
CA LYS A 134 -5.43 29.53 12.04
C LYS A 134 -4.38 28.41 12.15
N PHE A 135 -4.76 27.28 12.72
CA PHE A 135 -3.86 26.13 12.82
C PHE A 135 -3.57 25.55 11.44
N CYS A 136 -4.58 25.37 10.58
CA CYS A 136 -4.37 24.85 9.22
C CYS A 136 -3.40 25.74 8.41
N GLN A 137 -3.51 27.07 8.52
CA GLN A 137 -2.62 28.01 7.84
C GLN A 137 -1.19 27.97 8.37
N LYS A 138 -1.02 27.89 9.70
CA LYS A 138 0.29 27.72 10.34
C LYS A 138 0.93 26.41 9.88
N ALA A 139 0.20 25.30 9.98
CA ALA A 139 0.66 23.97 9.60
C ALA A 139 1.01 23.87 8.12
N SER A 140 0.19 24.41 7.23
CA SER A 140 0.45 24.36 5.79
C SER A 140 1.70 25.15 5.43
N LYS A 141 1.89 26.34 6.03
CA LYS A 141 3.09 27.15 5.78
C LYS A 141 4.36 26.38 6.16
N THR A 142 4.45 25.91 7.40
CA THR A 142 5.62 25.16 7.87
C THR A 142 5.83 23.86 7.08
N TYR A 143 4.75 23.17 6.71
CA TYR A 143 4.82 21.97 5.88
C TYR A 143 5.43 22.27 4.51
N PHE A 144 4.95 23.29 3.79
CA PHE A 144 5.45 23.60 2.44
C PHE A 144 6.85 24.22 2.44
N ASP A 145 7.28 24.86 3.53
CA ASP A 145 8.67 25.30 3.71
C ASP A 145 9.63 24.08 3.74
N LEU A 146 9.20 22.96 4.30
CA LEU A 146 10.00 21.72 4.42
C LEU A 146 9.79 20.76 3.23
N TYR A 147 8.58 20.72 2.68
CA TYR A 147 8.18 19.83 1.59
C TYR A 147 7.57 20.65 0.46
N PRO A 148 8.39 21.35 -0.35
CA PRO A 148 7.90 22.20 -1.41
C PRO A 148 7.09 21.41 -2.44
N GLU A 149 5.88 21.89 -2.74
CA GLU A 149 5.02 21.36 -3.79
C GLU A 149 4.63 22.53 -4.72
N SER A 150 4.94 22.40 -6.02
CA SER A 150 4.95 23.53 -6.97
C SER A 150 3.63 24.28 -7.08
N VAL A 151 2.50 23.57 -7.11
CA VAL A 151 1.16 24.16 -7.26
C VAL A 151 0.55 24.50 -5.90
N MET A 152 0.70 23.62 -4.92
CA MET A 152 -0.02 23.72 -3.64
C MET A 152 0.59 24.75 -2.69
N SER A 153 1.91 24.99 -2.74
CA SER A 153 2.61 25.92 -1.84
C SER A 153 2.15 27.38 -1.98
N GLY A 154 1.63 27.77 -3.15
CA GLY A 154 1.12 29.12 -3.41
C GLY A 154 -0.36 29.34 -3.06
N LEU A 155 -1.09 28.29 -2.70
CA LEU A 155 -2.54 28.37 -2.46
C LEU A 155 -2.87 28.69 -1.00
N SER A 156 -3.83 29.58 -0.79
CA SER A 156 -4.30 29.92 0.55
C SER A 156 -5.13 28.79 1.16
N VAL A 157 -4.67 28.23 2.28
CA VAL A 157 -5.42 27.26 3.06
C VAL A 157 -6.50 27.97 3.89
N ARG A 158 -7.76 27.69 3.59
CA ARG A 158 -8.93 28.27 4.28
C ARG A 158 -9.66 27.27 5.17
N THR A 159 -9.56 25.99 4.87
CA THR A 159 -10.21 24.90 5.61
C THR A 159 -9.25 23.73 5.76
N GLU A 160 -9.48 22.86 6.75
CA GLU A 160 -8.73 21.61 6.91
C GLU A 160 -8.75 20.76 5.64
N THR A 161 -9.90 20.65 4.97
CA THR A 161 -10.06 19.87 3.74
C THR A 161 -9.31 20.46 2.54
N ASN A 162 -8.93 21.75 2.57
CA ASN A 162 -8.03 22.32 1.56
C ASN A 162 -6.56 22.01 1.82
N PHE A 163 -6.21 21.48 2.99
CA PHE A 163 -4.88 20.99 3.32
C PHE A 163 -4.93 19.49 3.61
N GLU A 164 -5.06 18.73 2.53
CA GLU A 164 -5.26 17.27 2.51
C GLU A 164 -4.26 16.51 3.41
N PRO A 165 -2.95 16.79 3.42
CA PRO A 165 -2.01 16.09 4.31
C PRO A 165 -2.39 16.14 5.80
N LEU A 166 -2.73 17.32 6.32
CA LEU A 166 -3.13 17.46 7.73
C LEU A 166 -4.51 16.85 7.99
N HIS A 167 -5.43 16.98 7.04
CA HIS A 167 -6.74 16.34 7.13
C HIS A 167 -6.62 14.82 7.28
N THR A 168 -5.79 14.20 6.46
CA THR A 168 -5.50 12.76 6.54
C THR A 168 -4.90 12.37 7.89
N ILE A 169 -3.98 13.17 8.44
CA ILE A 169 -3.38 12.91 9.75
C ILE A 169 -4.40 13.04 10.89
N HIS A 170 -5.27 14.05 10.85
CA HIS A 170 -6.34 14.21 11.83
C HIS A 170 -7.29 13.02 11.85
N LEU A 171 -7.76 12.58 10.68
CA LEU A 171 -8.63 11.40 10.57
C LEU A 171 -7.92 10.12 11.02
N THR A 172 -6.67 9.91 10.57
CA THR A 172 -5.88 8.73 10.93
C THR A 172 -5.59 8.69 12.43
N ALA A 173 -5.28 9.82 13.06
CA ALA A 173 -5.07 9.92 14.50
C ALA A 173 -6.34 9.59 15.30
N GLN A 174 -7.52 9.93 14.77
CA GLN A 174 -8.81 9.51 15.36
C GLN A 174 -9.00 7.99 15.25
N LEU A 175 -8.75 7.41 14.08
CA LEU A 175 -8.84 5.96 13.85
C LEU A 175 -7.84 5.15 14.69
N ALA A 176 -6.65 5.74 14.94
CA ALA A 176 -5.63 5.20 15.83
C ALA A 176 -6.01 5.30 17.32
N GLY A 177 -7.02 6.09 17.66
CA GLY A 177 -7.39 6.40 19.05
C GLY A 177 -6.35 7.26 19.76
N LEU A 178 -5.59 8.08 19.03
CA LEU A 178 -4.61 9.03 19.57
C LEU A 178 -5.28 10.35 19.97
N VAL A 179 -6.31 10.75 19.25
CA VAL A 179 -7.13 11.91 19.57
C VAL A 179 -8.61 11.53 19.62
N ARG A 180 -9.41 12.31 20.34
CA ARG A 180 -10.86 12.12 20.43
C ARG A 180 -11.61 13.45 20.38
N LYS A 181 -12.82 13.43 19.83
CA LYS A 181 -13.74 14.57 19.87
C LYS A 181 -14.52 14.54 21.19
N TYR A 182 -14.59 15.67 21.89
CA TYR A 182 -15.41 15.81 23.08
C TYR A 182 -15.90 17.25 23.23
N LYS A 183 -17.23 17.43 23.30
CA LYS A 183 -17.89 18.74 23.45
C LYS A 183 -17.33 19.83 22.51
N GLY A 184 -17.20 19.52 21.23
CA GLY A 184 -16.70 20.46 20.20
C GLY A 184 -15.21 20.76 20.28
N ARG A 185 -14.43 19.99 21.05
CA ARG A 185 -12.97 20.05 21.11
C ARG A 185 -12.33 18.76 20.63
N LEU A 186 -11.11 18.86 20.13
CA LEU A 186 -10.21 17.74 19.92
C LEU A 186 -9.30 17.64 21.15
N LEU A 187 -9.22 16.46 21.75
CA LEU A 187 -8.40 16.17 22.93
C LEU A 187 -7.44 15.02 22.63
N LEU A 188 -6.25 15.04 23.24
CA LEU A 188 -5.38 13.86 23.28
C LEU A 188 -6.03 12.76 24.12
N THR A 189 -5.90 11.50 23.69
CA THR A 189 -6.30 10.36 24.52
C THR A 189 -5.21 10.01 25.53
N LYS A 190 -5.57 9.27 26.59
CA LYS A 190 -4.57 8.72 27.53
C LYS A 190 -3.50 7.88 26.82
N ARG A 191 -3.87 7.20 25.73
CA ARG A 191 -2.93 6.43 24.91
C ARG A 191 -1.87 7.35 24.29
N CYS A 192 -2.30 8.42 23.64
CA CYS A 192 -1.36 9.37 23.01
C CYS A 192 -0.44 10.01 24.04
N VAL A 193 -0.97 10.46 25.18
CA VAL A 193 -0.16 11.07 26.25
C VAL A 193 0.90 10.09 26.76
N LYS A 194 0.52 8.85 27.08
CA LYS A 194 1.48 7.83 27.54
C LYS A 194 2.53 7.48 26.49
N SER A 195 2.16 7.34 25.22
CA SER A 195 3.12 7.09 24.15
C SER A 195 4.09 8.26 23.97
N MET A 196 3.60 9.51 24.11
CA MET A 196 4.42 10.72 24.05
C MET A 196 5.44 10.80 25.18
N GLU A 197 5.02 10.53 26.42
CA GLU A 197 5.89 10.51 27.60
C GLU A 197 6.94 9.40 27.53
N ARG A 198 6.58 8.23 27.00
CA ARG A 198 7.45 7.06 26.98
C ARG A 198 8.49 7.13 25.86
N ASN A 199 8.06 7.38 24.62
CA ASN A 199 8.87 7.22 23.42
C ASN A 199 8.62 8.32 22.37
N GLY A 200 7.72 9.27 22.63
CA GLY A 200 7.42 10.35 21.70
C GLY A 200 6.97 9.85 20.32
N THR A 201 7.54 10.48 19.31
CA THR A 201 7.28 10.16 17.90
C THR A 201 7.75 8.78 17.47
N LEU A 202 8.70 8.17 18.18
CA LEU A 202 9.21 6.82 17.90
C LEU A 202 8.11 5.75 18.05
N GLU A 203 7.14 6.00 18.92
CA GLU A 203 5.99 5.12 19.13
C GLU A 203 4.71 5.66 18.46
N LEU A 204 4.52 6.97 18.39
CA LEU A 204 3.34 7.52 17.70
C LEU A 204 3.32 7.21 16.20
N TYR A 205 4.48 7.26 15.54
CA TYR A 205 4.55 7.02 14.10
C TYR A 205 4.09 5.60 13.72
N PRO A 206 4.58 4.50 14.33
CA PRO A 206 4.07 3.16 14.03
C PRO A 206 2.58 3.00 14.32
N LEU A 207 2.07 3.60 15.41
CA LEU A 207 0.64 3.57 15.74
C LEU A 207 -0.22 4.25 14.67
N LEU A 208 0.24 5.40 14.16
CA LEU A 208 -0.43 6.14 13.10
C LEU A 208 -0.39 5.38 11.78
N MET A 209 0.78 4.84 11.40
CA MET A 209 0.97 4.07 10.18
C MET A 209 0.10 2.82 10.17
N HIS A 210 0.05 2.07 11.28
CA HIS A 210 -0.83 0.91 11.41
C HIS A 210 -2.31 1.28 11.23
N ALA A 211 -2.76 2.41 11.79
CA ALA A 211 -4.14 2.87 11.58
C ALA A 211 -4.40 3.30 10.13
N TYR A 212 -3.41 3.94 9.48
CA TYR A 212 -3.52 4.32 8.08
C TYR A 212 -3.63 3.11 7.15
N ILE A 213 -2.84 2.06 7.42
CA ILE A 213 -2.85 0.83 6.63
C ILE A 213 -4.18 0.07 6.79
N HIS A 214 -4.71 -0.04 8.01
CA HIS A 214 -5.85 -0.94 8.27
C HIS A 214 -7.21 -0.28 8.37
N LYS A 215 -7.29 0.99 8.76
CA LYS A 215 -8.56 1.63 9.13
C LYS A 215 -8.93 2.79 8.22
N PHE A 216 -7.94 3.47 7.67
CA PHE A 216 -8.19 4.60 6.77
C PHE A 216 -8.49 4.08 5.36
N ASN A 217 -9.56 4.56 4.73
CA ASN A 217 -9.87 4.22 3.34
C ASN A 217 -8.95 5.02 2.41
N TRP A 218 -8.00 4.37 1.73
CA TRP A 218 -7.05 5.07 0.86
C TRP A 218 -7.72 5.79 -0.31
N GLY A 219 -8.86 5.28 -0.80
CA GLY A 219 -9.63 5.90 -1.87
C GLY A 219 -10.29 7.23 -1.47
N TYR A 220 -10.48 7.49 -0.18
CA TYR A 220 -11.03 8.77 0.31
C TYR A 220 -10.23 9.99 -0.16
N ARG A 221 -8.94 9.80 -0.45
CA ARG A 221 -8.03 10.89 -0.82
C ARG A 221 -8.08 11.21 -2.32
N ASP A 222 -8.73 10.41 -3.17
CA ASP A 222 -8.80 10.63 -4.61
C ASP A 222 -10.23 10.54 -5.17
N GLY A 223 -10.35 10.79 -6.47
CA GLY A 223 -11.59 10.65 -7.23
C GLY A 223 -11.69 9.34 -8.01
N TYR A 224 -10.90 8.32 -7.68
CA TYR A 224 -11.02 6.99 -8.31
C TYR A 224 -12.02 6.11 -7.55
N GLY A 225 -12.51 5.07 -8.21
CA GLY A 225 -13.38 4.07 -7.58
C GLY A 225 -12.74 3.33 -6.41
N GLU A 226 -13.56 2.62 -5.65
CA GLU A 226 -13.07 1.75 -4.58
C GLU A 226 -12.33 0.54 -5.18
N VAL A 227 -11.06 0.39 -4.81
CA VAL A 227 -10.18 -0.71 -5.24
C VAL A 227 -9.43 -1.16 -4.00
N THR A 228 -10.13 -1.91 -3.13
CA THR A 228 -9.65 -2.26 -1.78
C THR A 228 -8.43 -3.17 -1.84
N PHE A 229 -8.30 -3.99 -2.88
CA PHE A 229 -7.20 -4.92 -3.03
C PHE A 229 -5.83 -4.23 -3.10
N ILE A 230 -5.75 -3.00 -3.63
CA ILE A 230 -4.51 -2.20 -3.65
C ILE A 230 -4.01 -1.91 -2.23
N GLN A 231 -4.92 -1.59 -1.30
CA GLN A 231 -4.57 -1.34 0.10
C GLN A 231 -4.27 -2.66 0.83
N GLN A 232 -5.04 -3.72 0.56
CA GLN A 232 -4.82 -5.04 1.14
C GLN A 232 -3.42 -5.59 0.84
N SER A 233 -2.90 -5.31 -0.35
CA SER A 233 -1.61 -5.81 -0.84
C SER A 233 -0.41 -4.91 -0.52
N PHE A 234 -0.57 -3.95 0.40
CA PHE A 234 0.49 -2.99 0.76
C PHE A 234 1.83 -3.67 1.12
N LEU A 235 1.79 -4.80 1.83
CA LEU A 235 2.99 -5.49 2.31
C LEU A 235 3.82 -6.05 1.15
N PHE A 236 3.18 -6.48 0.07
CA PHE A 236 3.88 -6.87 -1.15
C PHE A 236 4.64 -5.70 -1.77
N THR A 237 4.05 -4.49 -1.77
CA THR A 237 4.77 -3.29 -2.23
C THR A 237 5.97 -2.96 -1.33
N LEU A 238 5.83 -3.08 -0.01
CA LEU A 238 6.96 -2.89 0.89
C LEU A 238 8.08 -3.90 0.63
N TYR A 239 7.72 -5.16 0.34
CA TYR A 239 8.67 -6.20 -0.06
C TYR A 239 9.40 -5.86 -1.36
N LEU A 240 8.69 -5.38 -2.38
CA LEU A 240 9.31 -4.93 -3.63
C LEU A 240 10.24 -3.73 -3.41
N LEU A 241 9.86 -2.78 -2.54
CA LEU A 241 10.69 -1.63 -2.19
C LEU A 241 11.96 -2.04 -1.45
N ASP A 242 11.86 -2.97 -0.50
CA ASP A 242 13.04 -3.50 0.21
C ASP A 242 14.00 -4.21 -0.77
N LYS A 243 13.44 -5.06 -1.63
CA LYS A 243 14.22 -5.88 -2.56
C LYS A 243 14.89 -5.09 -3.68
N TYR A 244 14.21 -4.09 -4.23
CA TYR A 244 14.66 -3.40 -5.46
C TYR A 244 14.92 -1.90 -5.28
N GLY A 245 14.50 -1.33 -4.16
CA GLY A 245 14.47 0.11 -3.91
C GLY A 245 15.76 0.71 -3.37
N LYS A 246 16.86 -0.07 -3.21
CA LYS A 246 18.19 0.50 -2.90
C LYS A 246 18.63 1.54 -3.93
N ASN A 247 18.26 1.32 -5.20
CA ASN A 247 18.51 2.25 -6.30
C ASN A 247 17.21 2.89 -6.76
N TRP A 248 17.30 4.08 -7.37
CA TRP A 248 16.17 4.71 -8.03
C TRP A 248 15.62 3.80 -9.14
N ARG A 249 14.31 3.59 -9.12
CA ARG A 249 13.56 2.85 -10.14
C ARG A 249 12.39 3.70 -10.63
N PRO A 250 11.97 3.57 -11.90
CA PRO A 250 10.70 4.15 -12.34
C PRO A 250 9.55 3.65 -11.45
N ALA A 251 8.59 4.51 -11.12
CA ALA A 251 7.41 4.11 -10.37
C ALA A 251 6.62 2.99 -11.08
N THR A 252 6.67 3.00 -12.43
CA THR A 252 6.09 1.96 -13.28
C THR A 252 6.71 0.58 -13.06
N PHE A 253 7.98 0.49 -12.65
CA PHE A 253 8.59 -0.79 -12.28
C PHE A 253 7.79 -1.49 -11.18
N TYR A 254 7.33 -0.75 -10.17
CA TYR A 254 6.58 -1.32 -9.06
C TYR A 254 5.14 -1.65 -9.46
N SER A 255 4.47 -0.79 -10.24
CA SER A 255 3.12 -1.07 -10.71
C SER A 255 3.07 -2.27 -11.66
N ASP A 256 4.08 -2.45 -12.50
CA ASP A 256 4.11 -3.51 -13.50
C ASP A 256 4.38 -4.87 -12.84
N ASN A 257 5.25 -4.91 -11.85
CA ASN A 257 5.45 -6.09 -11.01
C ASN A 257 4.21 -6.41 -10.16
N PHE A 258 3.53 -5.38 -9.65
CA PHE A 258 2.25 -5.55 -8.97
C PHE A 258 1.18 -6.16 -9.88
N LEU A 259 1.01 -5.63 -11.10
CA LEU A 259 0.07 -6.17 -12.08
C LEU A 259 0.43 -7.60 -12.52
N ARG A 260 1.73 -7.90 -12.63
CA ARG A 260 2.21 -9.26 -12.93
C ARG A 260 1.83 -10.26 -11.83
N ALA A 261 1.91 -9.85 -10.56
CA ALA A 261 1.49 -10.68 -9.43
C ALA A 261 -0.04 -10.83 -9.35
N PHE A 262 -0.79 -9.79 -9.69
CA PHE A 262 -2.25 -9.74 -9.51
C PHE A 262 -2.99 -9.30 -10.78
N PRO A 263 -2.91 -10.04 -11.90
CA PRO A 263 -3.54 -9.63 -13.16
C PRO A 263 -5.06 -9.53 -13.07
N MET A 264 -5.67 -10.25 -12.13
CA MET A 264 -7.13 -10.27 -11.92
C MET A 264 -7.69 -8.94 -11.42
N ILE A 265 -6.85 -8.08 -10.83
CA ILE A 265 -7.28 -6.76 -10.31
C ILE A 265 -7.84 -5.86 -11.41
N LEU A 266 -7.46 -6.08 -12.68
CA LEU A 266 -7.99 -5.32 -13.81
C LEU A 266 -9.52 -5.45 -13.95
N ARG A 267 -10.13 -6.51 -13.39
CA ARG A 267 -11.59 -6.69 -13.36
C ARG A 267 -12.30 -5.70 -12.44
N GLU A 268 -11.58 -5.06 -11.51
CA GLU A 268 -12.11 -4.01 -10.62
C GLU A 268 -12.18 -2.64 -11.31
N PHE A 269 -11.63 -2.51 -12.52
CA PHE A 269 -11.62 -1.25 -13.26
C PHE A 269 -12.59 -1.31 -14.44
N GLU A 270 -13.47 -0.30 -14.52
CA GLU A 270 -14.31 -0.12 -15.70
C GLU A 270 -13.45 0.22 -16.92
N SER A 271 -13.72 -0.45 -18.04
CA SER A 271 -13.08 -0.13 -19.31
C SER A 271 -13.52 1.24 -19.80
N LYS A 272 -12.59 2.20 -19.90
CA LYS A 272 -12.84 3.51 -20.49
C LYS A 272 -12.47 3.51 -21.97
N PHE A 273 -13.21 4.25 -22.80
CA PHE A 273 -12.95 4.34 -24.25
C PHE A 273 -11.56 4.88 -24.61
N TYR A 274 -10.98 5.72 -23.75
CA TYR A 274 -9.71 6.43 -24.01
C TYR A 274 -8.55 5.98 -23.13
N GLU A 275 -8.80 5.10 -22.15
CA GLU A 275 -7.79 4.65 -21.18
C GLU A 275 -7.98 3.16 -20.89
N PRO A 276 -6.97 2.32 -21.17
CA PRO A 276 -7.04 0.91 -20.85
C PRO A 276 -6.98 0.72 -19.31
N PRO A 277 -7.63 -0.31 -18.75
CA PRO A 277 -7.63 -0.59 -17.30
C PRO A 277 -6.24 -0.62 -16.65
N GLU A 278 -5.23 -1.08 -17.39
CA GLU A 278 -3.84 -1.14 -16.94
C GLU A 278 -3.26 0.24 -16.63
N ASP A 279 -3.60 1.25 -17.43
CA ASP A 279 -3.13 2.62 -17.22
C ASP A 279 -3.86 3.26 -16.03
N THR A 280 -5.16 3.01 -15.89
CA THR A 280 -5.91 3.43 -14.69
C THR A 280 -5.33 2.78 -13.43
N LEU A 281 -5.09 1.46 -13.44
CA LEU A 281 -4.46 0.74 -12.33
C LEU A 281 -3.11 1.35 -11.96
N ARG A 282 -2.25 1.58 -12.96
CA ARG A 282 -0.92 2.17 -12.76
C ARG A 282 -1.02 3.54 -12.10
N LYS A 283 -1.93 4.41 -12.55
CA LYS A 283 -2.17 5.72 -11.94
C LYS A 283 -2.64 5.60 -10.48
N VAL A 284 -3.60 4.70 -10.21
CA VAL A 284 -4.13 4.49 -8.85
C VAL A 284 -3.06 3.90 -7.93
N TYR A 285 -2.27 2.93 -8.40
CA TYR A 285 -1.19 2.32 -7.63
C TYR A 285 -0.10 3.33 -7.27
N ILE A 286 0.38 4.12 -8.24
CA ILE A 286 1.40 5.14 -8.00
C ILE A 286 0.89 6.19 -7.01
N LEU A 287 -0.35 6.65 -7.17
CA LEU A 287 -0.95 7.65 -6.29
C LEU A 287 -1.16 7.12 -4.87
N ARG A 288 -1.91 6.02 -4.72
CA ARG A 288 -2.32 5.51 -3.40
C ARG A 288 -1.15 4.87 -2.65
N VAL A 289 -0.38 4.01 -3.32
CA VAL A 289 0.64 3.18 -2.68
C VAL A 289 1.98 3.90 -2.60
N LEU A 290 2.46 4.47 -3.71
CA LEU A 290 3.81 5.03 -3.73
C LEU A 290 3.83 6.45 -3.15
N GLN A 291 2.96 7.35 -3.60
CA GLN A 291 2.97 8.74 -3.14
C GLN A 291 2.32 8.91 -1.76
N ARG A 292 1.08 8.44 -1.62
CA ARG A 292 0.24 8.73 -0.46
C ARG A 292 0.43 7.80 0.73
N PHE A 293 1.04 6.64 0.50
CA PHE A 293 1.47 5.73 1.55
C PHE A 293 2.98 5.77 1.73
N ALA A 294 3.76 5.11 0.85
CA ALA A 294 5.20 4.94 1.06
C ALA A 294 5.95 6.28 1.15
N GLY A 295 5.67 7.23 0.25
CA GLY A 295 6.24 8.56 0.26
C GLY A 295 5.78 9.43 1.42
N PHE A 296 4.48 9.40 1.73
CA PHE A 296 3.91 10.19 2.82
C PHE A 296 4.41 9.77 4.20
N PHE A 297 4.58 8.46 4.40
CA PHE A 297 5.16 7.89 5.62
C PHE A 297 6.69 7.88 5.61
N GLY A 298 7.32 8.23 4.49
CA GLY A 298 8.78 8.35 4.37
C GLY A 298 9.49 7.00 4.26
N LEU A 299 8.77 5.94 3.88
CA LEU A 299 9.32 4.61 3.55
C LEU A 299 10.04 4.62 2.19
N ALA A 300 9.70 5.57 1.32
CA ALA A 300 10.35 5.77 0.03
C ALA A 300 10.45 7.26 -0.32
N ASP A 301 11.54 7.63 -0.98
CA ASP A 301 11.64 8.90 -1.70
C ASP A 301 10.91 8.77 -3.03
N ILE A 302 10.09 9.78 -3.38
CA ILE A 302 9.34 9.86 -4.64
C ILE A 302 9.68 11.17 -5.33
N GLU A 303 10.14 11.11 -6.57
CA GLU A 303 10.52 12.28 -7.34
C GLU A 303 9.84 12.27 -8.70
N GLN A 304 9.19 13.38 -9.05
CA GLN A 304 8.65 13.59 -10.40
C GLN A 304 9.78 13.90 -11.37
N VAL A 305 9.90 13.12 -12.43
CA VAL A 305 10.97 13.27 -13.44
C VAL A 305 10.47 13.85 -14.75
N SER A 306 9.16 13.78 -15.03
CA SER A 306 8.58 14.40 -16.22
C SER A 306 7.98 15.78 -15.93
N LYS A 307 7.99 16.65 -16.94
CA LYS A 307 7.30 17.95 -16.92
C LYS A 307 5.85 17.86 -17.40
N ASP A 308 5.38 16.68 -17.80
CA ASP A 308 4.01 16.49 -18.29
C ASP A 308 3.03 16.60 -17.12
N PRO A 309 2.14 17.61 -17.11
CA PRO A 309 1.16 17.78 -16.04
C PRO A 309 0.01 16.77 -16.11
N ILE A 310 -0.19 16.11 -17.26
CA ILE A 310 -1.30 15.17 -17.50
C ILE A 310 -0.89 13.75 -17.10
N ASN A 311 0.31 13.32 -17.50
CA ASN A 311 0.87 12.01 -17.15
C ASN A 311 2.25 12.17 -16.50
N PRO A 312 2.29 12.63 -15.23
CA PRO A 312 3.55 12.78 -14.54
C PRO A 312 4.22 11.42 -14.32
N GLU A 313 5.51 11.36 -14.62
CA GLU A 313 6.35 10.19 -14.38
C GLU A 313 7.14 10.40 -13.10
N TYR A 314 7.32 9.31 -12.35
CA TYR A 314 8.02 9.33 -11.08
C TYR A 314 9.13 8.29 -11.06
N ARG A 315 10.19 8.59 -10.31
CA ARG A 315 11.14 7.60 -9.81
C ARG A 315 10.97 7.44 -8.31
N VAL A 316 11.30 6.25 -7.82
CA VAL A 316 11.12 5.82 -6.43
C VAL A 316 12.37 5.11 -5.93
N ARG A 317 12.75 5.38 -4.68
CA ARG A 317 13.85 4.71 -3.96
C ARG A 317 13.42 4.49 -2.52
N ALA A 318 13.66 3.31 -1.95
CA ALA A 318 13.41 3.06 -0.54
C ALA A 318 14.32 3.91 0.35
N THR A 319 13.81 4.37 1.48
CA THR A 319 14.61 5.08 2.49
C THR A 319 15.14 4.11 3.55
N SER A 320 16.08 4.55 4.38
CA SER A 320 16.51 3.79 5.55
C SER A 320 15.40 3.60 6.59
N LEU A 321 14.35 4.44 6.57
CA LEU A 321 13.21 4.28 7.46
C LEU A 321 12.42 3.00 7.14
N LEU A 322 12.42 2.52 5.89
CA LEU A 322 11.76 1.25 5.55
C LEU A 322 12.34 0.09 6.36
N THR A 323 13.67 -0.03 6.38
CA THR A 323 14.38 -1.10 7.10
C THR A 323 14.31 -0.96 8.61
N GLU A 324 13.98 0.23 9.10
CA GLU A 324 13.75 0.47 10.53
C GLU A 324 12.32 0.12 10.93
N VAL A 325 11.36 0.29 10.04
CA VAL A 325 9.94 0.02 10.30
C VAL A 325 9.61 -1.46 10.11
N VAL A 326 10.25 -2.11 9.14
CA VAL A 326 9.96 -3.48 8.69
C VAL A 326 11.23 -4.32 8.73
N GLU A 327 11.15 -5.46 9.42
CA GLU A 327 12.19 -6.49 9.45
C GLU A 327 11.67 -7.75 8.77
N TRP A 328 12.42 -8.28 7.80
CA TRP A 328 12.05 -9.44 6.99
C TRP A 328 12.75 -10.71 7.48
N ASN A 329 12.00 -11.81 7.59
CA ASN A 329 12.48 -13.14 8.01
C ASN A 329 12.38 -14.19 6.87
N LEU A 330 12.50 -13.72 5.62
CA LEU A 330 12.21 -14.48 4.40
C LEU A 330 13.38 -15.24 3.81
#